data_AF-A0A1I4ZB87-F1
#
_entry.id   AF-A0A1I4ZB87-F1
#
_cell.length_a   1.000
_cell.length_b   1.000
_cell.length_c   1.000
_cell.angle_alpha   90.00
_cell.angle_beta   90.00
_cell.angle_gamma   90.00
#
_symmetry.space_group_name_H-M   'P 1'
#
loop_
_entity.id
_entity.type
_entity.pdbx_description
1 polymer ?
#
loop_
_entity_poly.entity_id
_entity_poly.type
_entity_poly.pdbx_seq_one_letter_code
_entity_poly.pdbx_strand_id
1 'polypeptide(L)'
;MTNDDLRARLEAIDADCERAAKMELNELFDGVSHSGARYRPPSPQAAEAIWLKLIARKEDGFIQEIVEFLKPKAAAQSAVGKEVISTVQGITEEMFADERYLDRMKDFYKEIAWKTPEHEPFPDLQAGRLDLVDDAYRTGVREALRRARRNIISEFERHQPDLPKDAGFLSQWRHYSTLSPWQSIGTIILLSLTSYLIAWIIASDAVQGVLERFGWSSGTGL
;
A
#
# COMPACT_ATOMS: atom_id res chain seq x y z
N MET A 1 -19.20 -12.15 -12.14
CA MET A 1 -18.66 -10.85 -11.71
C MET A 1 -17.24 -10.76 -12.24
N THR A 2 -17.01 -9.83 -13.15
CA THR A 2 -15.70 -9.54 -13.75
C THR A 2 -14.86 -8.65 -12.83
N ASN A 3 -13.62 -8.37 -13.23
CA ASN A 3 -12.76 -7.41 -12.53
C ASN A 3 -13.32 -5.98 -12.63
N ASP A 4 -13.83 -5.61 -13.80
CA ASP A 4 -14.49 -4.32 -14.03
C ASP A 4 -15.76 -4.16 -13.17
N ASP A 5 -16.54 -5.24 -13.02
CA ASP A 5 -17.71 -5.24 -12.13
C ASP A 5 -17.31 -4.98 -10.67
N LEU A 6 -16.20 -5.57 -10.19
CA LEU A 6 -15.69 -5.32 -8.85
C LEU A 6 -15.26 -3.87 -8.67
N ARG A 7 -14.47 -3.34 -9.62
CA ARG A 7 -14.02 -1.95 -9.61
C ARG A 7 -15.21 -0.98 -9.53
N ALA A 8 -16.20 -1.16 -10.41
CA ALA A 8 -17.37 -0.29 -10.47
C ALA A 8 -18.19 -0.30 -9.16
N ARG A 9 -18.29 -1.46 -8.49
CA ARG A 9 -19.00 -1.56 -7.22
C ARG A 9 -18.27 -0.89 -6.06
N LEU A 10 -16.95 -1.03 -6.01
CA LEU A 10 -16.12 -0.33 -5.02
C LEU A 10 -16.17 1.20 -5.23
N GLU A 11 -16.19 1.67 -6.48
CA GLU A 11 -16.42 3.08 -6.82
C GLU A 11 -17.82 3.55 -6.40
N ALA A 12 -18.85 2.72 -6.56
CA ALA A 12 -20.20 3.03 -6.10
C ALA A 12 -20.27 3.15 -4.56
N ILE A 13 -19.61 2.24 -3.84
CA ILE A 13 -19.48 2.30 -2.37
C ILE A 13 -18.79 3.59 -1.94
N ASP A 14 -17.70 3.99 -2.62
CA ASP A 14 -17.02 5.26 -2.36
C ASP A 14 -17.98 6.44 -2.51
N ALA A 15 -18.68 6.51 -3.65
CA ALA A 15 -19.61 7.59 -3.95
C ALA A 15 -20.78 7.68 -2.96
N ASP A 16 -21.34 6.55 -2.55
CA ASP A 16 -22.43 6.50 -1.57
C ASP A 16 -21.96 6.94 -0.18
N CYS A 17 -20.77 6.49 0.24
CA CYS A 17 -20.17 6.92 1.50
C CYS A 17 -19.87 8.43 1.51
N GLU A 18 -19.27 8.96 0.44
CA GLU A 18 -19.00 10.40 0.30
C GLU A 18 -20.30 11.22 0.31
N ARG A 19 -21.35 10.74 -0.38
CA ARG A 19 -22.67 11.39 -0.36
C ARG A 19 -23.25 11.43 1.04
N ALA A 20 -23.19 10.32 1.78
CA ALA A 20 -23.65 10.25 3.16
C ALA A 20 -22.89 11.22 4.08
N ALA A 21 -21.56 11.26 3.97
CA ALA A 21 -20.74 12.19 4.75
C ALA A 21 -21.04 13.66 4.41
N LYS A 22 -21.28 13.96 3.13
CA LYS A 22 -21.67 15.31 2.70
C LYS A 22 -23.02 15.73 3.28
N MET A 23 -24.00 14.82 3.34
CA MET A 23 -25.29 15.12 3.98
C MET A 23 -25.12 15.37 5.47
N GLU A 24 -24.37 14.52 6.20
CA GLU A 24 -24.09 14.73 7.62
C GLU A 24 -23.35 16.06 7.87
N LEU A 25 -22.44 16.46 6.97
CA LEU A 25 -21.73 17.73 7.05
C LEU A 25 -22.67 18.93 6.79
N ASN A 26 -23.57 18.82 5.81
CA ASN A 26 -24.58 19.85 5.57
C ASN A 26 -25.51 20.03 6.77
N GLU A 27 -25.99 18.92 7.36
CA GLU A 27 -26.79 18.94 8.59
C GLU A 27 -26.03 19.59 9.75
N LEU A 28 -24.72 19.37 9.86
CA LEU A 28 -23.89 20.03 10.86
C LEU A 28 -23.88 21.56 10.68
N PHE A 29 -23.89 22.05 9.44
CA PHE A 29 -24.00 23.48 9.15
C PHE A 29 -25.42 24.03 9.33
N ASP A 30 -26.44 23.27 8.93
CA ASP A 30 -27.85 23.68 9.01
C ASP A 30 -28.39 23.66 10.45
N GLY A 31 -27.85 22.76 11.28
CA GLY A 31 -28.16 22.65 12.71
C GLY A 31 -27.68 23.83 13.56
N VAL A 32 -26.96 24.79 12.97
CA VAL A 32 -26.56 26.03 13.62
C VAL A 32 -27.80 26.92 13.82
N SER A 33 -28.48 26.67 14.94
CA SER A 33 -29.63 27.46 15.37
C SER A 33 -29.21 28.91 15.67
N HIS A 34 -29.89 29.87 15.05
CA HIS A 34 -29.84 31.29 15.41
C HIS A 34 -30.60 31.52 16.72
N SER A 35 -30.16 30.87 17.79
CA SER A 35 -30.74 31.01 19.13
C SER A 35 -30.27 32.35 19.71
N GLY A 36 -31.07 33.39 19.54
CA GLY A 36 -30.92 34.65 20.30
C GLY A 36 -29.59 35.36 20.08
N ALA A 37 -29.41 35.91 18.88
CA ALA A 37 -28.43 36.97 18.55
C ALA A 37 -26.93 36.61 18.54
N ARG A 38 -26.51 35.34 18.55
CA ARG A 38 -25.11 34.96 18.28
C ARG A 38 -24.99 33.70 17.42
N TYR A 39 -24.31 33.81 16.30
CA TYR A 39 -23.86 32.71 15.47
C TYR A 39 -22.87 31.83 16.27
N ARG A 40 -23.12 30.52 16.29
CA ARG A 40 -22.21 29.54 16.88
C ARG A 40 -21.72 28.62 15.77
N PRO A 41 -20.45 28.69 15.36
CA PRO A 41 -19.96 27.82 14.31
C PRO A 41 -20.02 26.36 14.76
N PRO A 42 -20.17 25.42 13.81
CA PRO A 42 -20.12 24.00 14.10
C PRO A 42 -18.75 23.59 14.66
N SER A 43 -18.74 22.59 15.55
CA SER A 43 -17.50 22.15 16.20
C SER A 43 -16.60 21.39 15.23
N PRO A 44 -15.28 21.67 15.18
CA PRO A 44 -14.31 20.91 14.37
C PRO A 44 -14.30 19.42 14.68
N GLN A 45 -14.49 19.04 15.94
CA GLN A 45 -14.52 17.64 16.37
C GLN A 45 -15.71 16.87 15.78
N ALA A 46 -16.85 17.54 15.56
CA ALA A 46 -18.00 16.92 14.88
C ALA A 46 -17.72 16.68 13.40
N ALA A 47 -17.07 17.63 12.72
CA ALA A 47 -16.64 17.45 11.34
C ALA A 47 -15.60 16.32 11.20
N GLU A 48 -14.60 16.28 12.09
CA GLU A 48 -13.63 15.18 12.18
C GLU A 48 -14.33 13.82 12.35
N ALA A 49 -15.29 13.73 13.28
CA ALA A 49 -16.02 12.48 13.52
C ALA A 49 -16.77 12.00 12.26
N ILE A 50 -17.35 12.91 11.47
CA ILE A 50 -18.01 12.59 10.19
C ILE A 50 -17.00 11.99 9.21
N TRP A 51 -15.80 12.57 9.06
CA TRP A 51 -14.79 12.04 8.14
C TRP A 51 -14.15 10.73 8.62
N LEU A 52 -13.94 10.56 9.93
CA LEU A 52 -13.48 9.27 10.47
C LEU A 52 -14.53 8.17 10.26
N LYS A 53 -15.81 8.50 10.46
CA LYS A 53 -16.94 7.61 10.19
C LYS A 53 -17.07 7.28 8.70
N LEU A 54 -16.81 8.24 7.81
CA LEU A 54 -16.75 8.03 6.37
C LEU A 54 -15.68 6.98 6.01
N ILE A 55 -14.47 7.12 6.55
CA ILE A 55 -13.37 6.17 6.30
C ILE A 55 -13.76 4.76 6.79
N ALA A 56 -14.30 4.65 8.00
CA ALA A 56 -14.72 3.37 8.57
C ALA A 56 -15.85 2.70 7.76
N ARG A 57 -16.88 3.45 7.36
CA ARG A 57 -17.96 2.92 6.51
C ARG A 57 -17.45 2.44 5.16
N LYS A 58 -16.53 3.18 4.56
CA LYS A 58 -15.90 2.83 3.28
C LYS A 58 -15.05 1.57 3.42
N GLU A 59 -14.26 1.46 4.49
CA GLU A 59 -13.49 0.26 4.85
C GLU A 59 -14.40 -0.97 4.94
N ASP A 60 -15.46 -0.90 5.74
CA ASP A 60 -16.41 -2.00 5.93
C ASP A 60 -17.08 -2.40 4.61
N GLY A 61 -17.52 -1.42 3.81
CA GLY A 61 -18.14 -1.66 2.50
C GLY A 61 -17.18 -2.34 1.52
N PHE A 62 -15.92 -1.88 1.46
CA PHE A 62 -14.89 -2.49 0.62
C PHE A 62 -14.62 -3.94 1.02
N ILE A 63 -14.46 -4.20 2.33
CA ILE A 63 -14.22 -5.56 2.84
C ILE A 63 -15.40 -6.47 2.48
N GLN A 64 -16.63 -6.02 2.69
CA GLN A 64 -17.82 -6.83 2.38
C GLN A 64 -17.89 -7.19 0.90
N GLU A 65 -17.72 -6.22 0.01
CA GLU A 65 -17.79 -6.46 -1.44
C GLU A 65 -16.65 -7.37 -1.93
N ILE A 66 -15.43 -7.17 -1.41
CA ILE A 66 -14.28 -8.04 -1.70
C ILE A 66 -14.57 -9.48 -1.27
N VAL A 67 -15.06 -9.67 -0.05
CA VAL A 67 -15.38 -11.00 0.47
C VAL A 67 -16.48 -11.66 -0.37
N GLU A 68 -17.52 -10.91 -0.75
CA GLU A 68 -18.58 -11.42 -1.63
C GLU A 68 -18.08 -11.82 -3.01
N PHE A 69 -17.17 -11.04 -3.58
CA PHE A 69 -16.53 -11.38 -4.86
C PHE A 69 -15.65 -12.63 -4.77
N LEU A 70 -14.97 -12.84 -3.64
CA LEU A 70 -14.05 -13.96 -3.44
C LEU A 70 -14.75 -15.26 -3.03
N LYS A 71 -15.91 -15.20 -2.35
CA LYS A 71 -16.70 -16.37 -1.91
C LYS A 71 -16.90 -17.45 -3.00
N PRO A 72 -17.37 -17.13 -4.22
CA PRO A 72 -17.56 -18.15 -5.27
C PRO A 72 -16.24 -18.77 -5.75
N LYS A 73 -15.15 -17.97 -5.78
CA LYS A 73 -13.83 -18.42 -6.24
C LYS A 73 -13.15 -19.33 -5.23
N ALA A 74 -13.29 -19.03 -3.94
CA ALA A 74 -12.84 -19.89 -2.86
C ALA A 74 -13.57 -21.25 -2.87
N ALA A 75 -14.89 -21.25 -3.07
CA ALA A 75 -15.68 -22.48 -3.18
C ALA A 75 -15.25 -23.34 -4.39
N ALA A 76 -14.86 -22.70 -5.49
CA ALA A 76 -14.39 -23.37 -6.70
C ALA A 76 -12.88 -23.70 -6.69
N GLN A 77 -12.15 -23.39 -5.61
CA GLN A 77 -10.67 -23.51 -5.52
C GLN A 77 -9.93 -22.86 -6.70
N SER A 78 -10.50 -21.78 -7.24
CA SER A 78 -9.94 -21.09 -8.39
C SER A 78 -8.99 -19.98 -7.92
N ALA A 79 -7.76 -20.00 -8.43
CA ALA A 79 -6.76 -18.98 -8.09
C ALA A 79 -7.25 -17.58 -8.49
N VAL A 80 -7.03 -16.61 -7.60
CA VAL A 80 -7.28 -15.20 -7.91
C VAL A 80 -6.17 -14.69 -8.83
N GLY A 81 -6.53 -14.29 -10.05
CA GLY A 81 -5.58 -13.76 -11.03
C GLY A 81 -4.88 -12.48 -10.54
N LYS A 82 -3.63 -12.27 -10.98
CA LYS A 82 -2.82 -11.08 -10.65
C LYS A 82 -3.56 -9.76 -10.94
N GLU A 83 -4.37 -9.74 -11.99
CA GLU A 83 -5.15 -8.57 -12.40
C GLU A 83 -6.15 -8.11 -11.32
N VAL A 84 -6.81 -9.05 -10.64
CA VAL A 84 -7.73 -8.74 -9.53
C VAL A 84 -6.96 -8.16 -8.35
N ILE A 85 -5.79 -8.73 -8.04
CA ILE A 85 -4.92 -8.25 -6.96
C ILE A 85 -4.53 -6.78 -7.24
N SER A 86 -4.07 -6.49 -8.47
CA SER A 86 -3.72 -5.12 -8.86
C SER A 86 -4.92 -4.18 -8.84
N THR A 87 -6.11 -4.64 -9.20
CA THR A 87 -7.32 -3.79 -9.12
C THR A 87 -7.64 -3.44 -7.69
N VAL A 88 -7.69 -4.42 -6.78
CA VAL A 88 -8.01 -4.18 -5.36
C VAL A 88 -6.97 -3.28 -4.70
N GLN A 89 -5.68 -3.52 -4.97
CA GLN A 89 -4.61 -2.64 -4.47
C GLN A 89 -4.73 -1.23 -5.05
N GLY A 90 -4.86 -1.12 -6.37
CA GLY A 90 -4.94 0.18 -7.05
C GLY A 90 -6.11 1.02 -6.58
N ILE A 91 -7.31 0.45 -6.51
CA ILE A 91 -8.50 1.18 -6.06
C ILE A 91 -8.46 1.49 -4.56
N THR A 92 -7.86 0.63 -3.73
CA THR A 92 -7.69 0.92 -2.30
C THR A 92 -6.74 2.10 -2.09
N GLU A 93 -5.62 2.14 -2.81
CA GLU A 93 -4.70 3.29 -2.74
C GLU A 93 -5.34 4.57 -3.29
N GLU A 94 -6.07 4.48 -4.40
CA GLU A 94 -6.78 5.62 -5.00
C GLU A 94 -7.87 6.17 -4.06
N MET A 95 -8.73 5.31 -3.52
CA MET A 95 -9.91 5.74 -2.77
C MET A 95 -9.59 6.17 -1.34
N PHE A 96 -8.50 5.64 -0.77
CA PHE A 96 -8.01 6.02 0.55
C PHE A 96 -6.76 6.92 0.46
N ALA A 97 -6.51 7.57 -0.68
CA ALA A 97 -5.41 8.49 -0.86
C ALA A 97 -5.47 9.66 0.14
N ASP A 98 -4.35 9.96 0.80
CA ASP A 98 -4.26 10.98 1.85
C ASP A 98 -4.73 12.36 1.33
N GLU A 99 -4.41 12.69 0.08
CA GLU A 99 -4.75 13.95 -0.60
C GLU A 99 -6.26 14.20 -0.66
N ARG A 100 -7.08 13.14 -0.64
CA ARG A 100 -8.54 13.28 -0.65
C ARG A 100 -9.12 13.75 0.68
N TYR A 101 -8.36 13.68 1.78
CA TYR A 101 -8.90 13.90 3.14
C TYR A 101 -8.11 14.94 3.95
N LEU A 102 -6.79 15.03 3.78
CA LEU A 102 -5.94 15.80 4.70
C LEU A 102 -6.25 17.31 4.75
N ASP A 103 -6.78 17.90 3.67
CA ASP A 103 -7.09 19.33 3.64
C ASP A 103 -8.56 19.66 3.97
N ARG A 104 -9.41 18.64 4.23
CA ARG A 104 -10.85 18.85 4.48
C ARG A 104 -11.12 19.71 5.72
N MET A 105 -10.28 19.65 6.75
CA MET A 105 -10.42 20.50 7.95
C MET A 105 -10.15 21.98 7.65
N LYS A 106 -9.15 22.28 6.80
CA LYS A 106 -8.92 23.65 6.33
C LYS A 106 -10.09 24.16 5.51
N ASP A 107 -10.65 23.33 4.64
CA ASP A 107 -11.81 23.70 3.83
C ASP A 107 -13.06 23.92 4.70
N PHE A 108 -13.25 23.12 5.75
CA PHE A 108 -14.28 23.35 6.75
C PHE A 108 -14.14 24.71 7.45
N TYR A 109 -12.93 25.09 7.88
CA TYR A 109 -12.70 26.41 8.46
C TYR A 109 -12.95 27.55 7.47
N LYS A 110 -12.58 27.40 6.19
CA LYS A 110 -12.91 28.38 5.14
C LYS A 110 -14.42 28.52 4.97
N GLU A 111 -15.16 27.41 5.00
CA GLU A 111 -16.62 27.43 4.86
C GLU A 111 -17.31 28.08 6.07
N ILE A 112 -16.80 27.85 7.29
CA ILE A 112 -17.26 28.59 8.48
C ILE A 112 -16.99 30.10 8.33
N ALA A 113 -15.79 30.47 7.91
CA ALA A 113 -15.41 31.88 7.66
C ALA A 113 -16.35 32.55 6.67
N TRP A 114 -16.70 31.86 5.58
CA TRP A 114 -17.62 32.36 4.58
C TRP A 114 -19.07 32.49 5.09
N LYS A 115 -19.53 31.57 5.94
CA LYS A 115 -20.91 31.54 6.46
C LYS A 115 -21.14 32.41 7.70
N THR A 116 -20.08 32.99 8.27
CA THR A 116 -20.19 33.87 9.44
C THR A 116 -20.67 35.25 9.02
N PRO A 117 -21.75 35.81 9.62
CA PRO A 117 -22.23 37.16 9.28
C PRO A 117 -21.14 38.23 9.51
N GLU A 118 -20.99 39.18 8.59
CA GLU A 118 -19.97 40.26 8.64
C GLU A 118 -19.96 41.09 9.96
N HIS A 119 -21.06 41.05 10.72
CA HIS A 119 -21.26 41.84 11.94
C HIS A 119 -20.96 41.07 13.23
N GLU A 120 -20.66 39.78 13.16
CA GLU A 120 -20.21 39.01 14.32
C GLU A 120 -18.70 38.81 14.27
N PRO A 121 -17.96 39.15 15.33
CA PRO A 121 -16.55 38.81 15.41
C PRO A 121 -16.46 37.29 15.30
N PHE A 122 -15.71 36.82 14.29
CA PHE A 122 -15.30 35.42 14.24
C PHE A 122 -14.75 35.07 15.63
N PRO A 123 -15.22 34.00 16.28
CA PRO A 123 -14.71 33.66 17.61
C PRO A 123 -13.20 33.64 17.50
N ASP A 124 -12.55 34.37 18.41
CA ASP A 124 -11.11 34.69 18.45
C ASP A 124 -10.31 33.39 18.58
N LEU A 125 -10.29 32.63 17.49
CA LEU A 125 -9.59 31.39 17.29
C LEU A 125 -8.18 31.82 16.93
N GLN A 126 -7.38 32.05 17.97
CA GLN A 126 -5.95 32.30 17.83
C GLN A 126 -5.38 31.30 16.82
N ALA A 127 -4.66 31.79 15.81
CA ALA A 127 -4.17 30.98 14.69
C ALA A 127 -3.51 29.66 15.17
N GLY A 128 -2.71 29.71 16.24
CA GLY A 128 -2.06 28.51 16.80
C GLY A 128 -3.01 27.45 17.37
N ARG A 129 -4.25 27.79 17.77
CA ARG A 129 -5.26 26.79 18.17
C ARG A 129 -5.88 26.09 16.96
N LEU A 130 -6.05 26.80 15.84
CA LEU A 130 -6.54 26.22 14.59
C LEU A 130 -5.50 25.26 14.01
N ASP A 131 -4.22 25.66 14.02
CA ASP A 131 -3.11 24.83 13.56
C ASP A 131 -3.02 23.53 14.38
N LEU A 132 -3.16 23.61 15.71
CA LEU A 132 -3.15 22.41 16.57
C LEU A 132 -4.31 21.45 16.26
N VAL A 133 -5.50 21.98 16.00
CA VAL A 133 -6.67 21.15 15.65
C VAL A 133 -6.50 20.53 14.27
N ASP A 134 -5.96 21.28 13.29
CA ASP A 134 -5.64 20.76 11.96
C ASP A 134 -4.57 19.65 12.03
N ASP A 135 -3.51 19.84 12.81
CA ASP A 135 -2.46 18.83 12.99
C ASP A 135 -2.98 17.56 13.66
N ALA A 136 -3.82 17.70 14.69
CA ALA A 136 -4.48 16.58 15.34
C ALA A 136 -5.38 15.80 14.36
N TYR A 137 -6.20 16.53 13.60
CA TYR A 137 -7.06 15.99 12.54
C TYR A 137 -6.25 15.21 11.49
N ARG A 138 -5.20 15.83 10.93
CA ARG A 138 -4.36 15.22 9.89
C ARG A 138 -3.67 13.97 10.41
N THR A 139 -3.27 13.95 11.67
CA THR A 139 -2.69 12.77 12.31
C THR A 139 -3.72 11.65 12.46
N GLY A 140 -4.92 11.98 12.98
CA GLY A 140 -6.01 11.01 13.17
C GLY A 140 -6.45 10.39 11.85
N VAL A 141 -6.67 11.21 10.82
CA VAL A 141 -7.06 10.76 9.48
C VAL A 141 -5.97 9.93 8.83
N ARG A 142 -4.70 10.34 8.89
CA ARG A 142 -3.60 9.55 8.31
C ARG A 142 -3.53 8.16 8.92
N GLU A 143 -3.67 8.06 10.24
CA GLU A 143 -3.68 6.77 10.92
C GLU A 143 -4.91 5.93 10.55
N ALA A 144 -6.09 6.55 10.47
CA ALA A 144 -7.32 5.87 10.04
C ALA A 144 -7.21 5.34 8.60
N LEU A 145 -6.73 6.15 7.65
CA LEU A 145 -6.52 5.73 6.26
C LEU A 145 -5.48 4.60 6.17
N ARG A 146 -4.35 4.74 6.85
CA ARG A 146 -3.31 3.70 6.91
C ARG A 146 -3.81 2.40 7.51
N ARG A 147 -4.68 2.47 8.52
CA ARG A 147 -5.34 1.30 9.09
C ARG A 147 -6.31 0.67 8.09
N ALA A 148 -7.20 1.46 7.50
CA ALA A 148 -8.19 0.97 6.53
C ALA A 148 -7.52 0.27 5.34
N ARG A 149 -6.49 0.88 4.73
CA ARG A 149 -5.72 0.27 3.64
C ARG A 149 -5.14 -1.09 4.04
N ARG A 150 -4.46 -1.17 5.20
CA ARG A 150 -3.90 -2.44 5.69
C ARG A 150 -4.97 -3.49 5.96
N ASN A 151 -6.09 -3.09 6.56
CA ASN A 151 -7.17 -4.00 6.89
C ASN A 151 -7.81 -4.59 5.63
N ILE A 152 -8.15 -3.75 4.65
CA ILE A 152 -8.70 -4.17 3.35
C ILE A 152 -7.78 -5.17 2.67
N ILE A 153 -6.48 -4.86 2.57
CA ILE A 153 -5.51 -5.76 1.93
C ILE A 153 -5.37 -7.06 2.72
N SER A 154 -5.32 -7.00 4.05
CA SER A 154 -5.21 -8.20 4.89
C SER A 154 -6.42 -9.12 4.77
N GLU A 155 -7.63 -8.56 4.68
CA GLU A 155 -8.86 -9.34 4.51
C GLU A 155 -8.97 -9.91 3.09
N PHE A 156 -8.50 -9.17 2.08
CA PHE A 156 -8.36 -9.69 0.72
C PHE A 156 -7.41 -10.89 0.66
N GLU A 157 -6.22 -10.77 1.25
CA GLU A 157 -5.23 -11.87 1.31
C GLU A 157 -5.76 -13.08 2.07
N ARG A 158 -6.49 -12.85 3.16
CA ARG A 158 -7.11 -13.92 3.97
C ARG A 158 -8.14 -14.73 3.19
N HIS A 159 -8.90 -14.08 2.32
CA HIS A 159 -9.96 -14.71 1.52
C HIS A 159 -9.48 -15.21 0.15
N GLN A 160 -8.20 -15.00 -0.17
CA GLN A 160 -7.58 -15.58 -1.36
C GLN A 160 -7.42 -17.10 -1.14
N PRO A 161 -8.04 -17.97 -1.96
CA PRO A 161 -7.72 -19.40 -1.94
C PRO A 161 -6.23 -19.55 -2.24
N ASP A 162 -5.55 -20.38 -1.45
CA ASP A 162 -4.09 -20.61 -1.52
C ASP A 162 -3.65 -20.57 -2.97
N LEU A 163 -3.02 -19.46 -3.37
CA LEU A 163 -2.19 -19.49 -4.56
C LEU A 163 -1.20 -20.63 -4.28
N PRO A 164 -0.90 -21.52 -5.24
CA PRO A 164 0.43 -22.07 -5.27
C PRO A 164 1.33 -20.84 -5.44
N LYS A 165 1.71 -20.23 -4.30
CA LYS A 165 2.86 -19.33 -4.20
C LYS A 165 3.90 -20.05 -5.02
N ASP A 166 4.50 -19.36 -5.99
CA ASP A 166 5.61 -19.85 -6.80
C ASP A 166 6.66 -20.48 -5.88
N ALA A 167 6.40 -21.73 -5.52
CA ALA A 167 7.16 -22.46 -4.53
C ALA A 167 8.49 -22.83 -5.16
N GLY A 168 8.62 -22.69 -6.49
CA GLY A 168 9.88 -22.81 -7.22
C GLY A 168 10.99 -22.02 -6.55
N PHE A 169 10.80 -20.73 -6.23
CA PHE A 169 11.89 -19.92 -5.69
C PHE A 169 12.20 -20.27 -4.23
N LEU A 170 11.19 -20.33 -3.35
CA LEU A 170 11.41 -20.61 -1.92
C LEU A 170 11.77 -22.08 -1.64
N SER A 171 11.27 -23.03 -2.42
CA SER A 171 11.66 -24.45 -2.31
C SER A 171 13.05 -24.68 -2.87
N GLN A 172 13.45 -24.02 -3.98
CA GLN A 172 14.84 -24.03 -4.43
C GLN A 172 15.74 -23.42 -3.37
N TRP A 173 15.36 -22.27 -2.78
CA TRP A 173 16.15 -21.64 -1.73
C TRP A 173 16.26 -22.51 -0.48
N ARG A 174 15.17 -23.18 -0.08
CA ARG A 174 15.21 -24.16 1.03
C ARG A 174 16.13 -25.32 0.70
N HIS A 175 16.03 -25.88 -0.52
CA HIS A 175 16.85 -26.99 -0.97
C HIS A 175 18.34 -26.63 -0.98
N TYR A 176 18.69 -25.44 -1.46
CA TYR A 176 20.05 -24.91 -1.40
C TYR A 176 20.51 -24.62 0.04
N SER A 177 19.62 -24.13 0.91
CA SER A 177 19.95 -23.84 2.32
C SER A 177 20.08 -25.08 3.21
N THR A 178 19.49 -26.21 2.80
CA THR A 178 19.60 -27.51 3.49
C THR A 178 20.78 -28.34 3.03
N LEU A 179 21.50 -27.93 1.98
CA LEU A 179 22.80 -28.51 1.67
C LEU A 179 23.78 -28.04 2.74
N SER A 180 24.28 -29.01 3.52
CA SER A 180 25.17 -28.82 4.65
C SER A 180 26.23 -27.74 4.37
N PRO A 181 26.49 -26.79 5.28
CA PRO A 181 27.54 -25.77 5.14
C PRO A 181 28.92 -26.35 4.79
N TRP A 182 29.14 -27.64 5.10
CA TRP A 182 30.36 -28.36 4.76
C TRP A 182 30.50 -28.72 3.28
N GLN A 183 29.39 -28.89 2.54
CA GLN A 183 29.44 -29.14 1.10
C GLN A 183 29.77 -27.87 0.31
N SER A 184 29.30 -26.69 0.74
CA SER A 184 29.65 -25.42 0.08
C SER A 184 31.11 -25.03 0.31
N ILE A 185 31.64 -25.28 1.50
CA ILE A 185 33.09 -25.12 1.77
C ILE A 185 33.89 -26.12 0.92
N GLY A 186 33.43 -27.37 0.83
CA GLY A 186 34.06 -28.41 0.00
C GLY A 186 34.11 -28.05 -1.49
N THR A 187 33.03 -27.50 -2.06
CA THR A 187 33.01 -27.08 -3.47
C THR A 187 33.86 -25.85 -3.72
N ILE A 188 33.92 -24.89 -2.79
CA ILE A 188 34.81 -23.73 -2.92
C ILE A 188 36.28 -24.15 -2.87
N ILE A 189 36.65 -25.05 -1.95
CA ILE A 189 38.01 -25.60 -1.87
C ILE A 189 38.33 -26.41 -3.14
N LEU A 190 37.39 -27.23 -3.62
CA LEU A 190 37.59 -28.01 -4.85
C LEU A 190 37.78 -27.08 -6.06
N LEU A 191 36.98 -26.02 -6.18
CA LEU A 191 37.10 -25.03 -7.26
C LEU A 191 38.39 -24.23 -7.17
N SER A 192 38.85 -23.88 -5.95
CA SER A 192 40.12 -23.19 -5.80
C SER A 192 41.29 -24.12 -6.14
N LEU A 193 41.22 -25.41 -5.76
CA LEU A 193 42.24 -26.39 -6.09
C LEU A 193 42.29 -26.68 -7.59
N THR A 194 41.15 -26.82 -8.27
CA THR A 194 41.12 -27.04 -9.73
C THR A 194 41.63 -25.81 -10.47
N SER A 195 41.28 -24.60 -10.02
CA SER A 195 41.81 -23.36 -10.59
C SER A 195 43.32 -23.26 -10.42
N TYR A 196 43.84 -23.62 -9.24
CA TYR A 196 45.29 -23.63 -8.98
C TYR A 196 46.02 -24.71 -9.79
N LEU A 197 45.40 -25.88 -9.98
CA LEU A 197 45.96 -26.98 -10.77
C LEU A 197 46.00 -26.63 -12.26
N ILE A 198 44.99 -25.94 -12.79
CA ILE A 198 44.98 -25.40 -14.15
C ILE A 198 46.07 -24.34 -14.31
N ALA A 199 46.20 -23.42 -13.35
CA ALA A 199 47.26 -22.40 -13.38
C ALA A 199 48.66 -23.03 -13.35
N TRP A 200 48.85 -24.09 -12.55
CA TRP A 200 50.11 -24.82 -12.48
C TRP A 200 50.43 -25.60 -13.76
N ILE A 201 49.42 -26.19 -14.41
CA ILE A 201 49.57 -26.84 -15.71
C ILE A 201 49.97 -25.84 -16.80
N ILE A 202 49.37 -24.65 -16.80
CA ILE A 202 49.71 -23.58 -17.77
C ILE A 202 51.12 -23.03 -17.52
N ALA A 203 51.53 -22.90 -16.26
CA ALA A 203 52.84 -22.37 -15.87
C ALA A 203 53.96 -23.42 -15.87
N SER A 204 53.68 -24.68 -16.21
CA SER A 204 54.68 -25.74 -16.28
C SER A 204 55.36 -25.74 -17.66
N ASP A 205 56.69 -25.61 -17.65
CA ASP A 205 57.55 -25.65 -18.85
C ASP A 205 57.32 -26.90 -19.73
N ALA A 206 56.81 -28.00 -19.15
CA ALA A 206 56.49 -29.23 -19.87
C ALA A 206 55.32 -29.06 -20.86
N VAL A 207 54.34 -28.19 -20.55
CA VAL A 207 53.17 -27.93 -21.41
C VAL A 207 53.49 -26.86 -22.45
N GLN A 208 54.30 -25.86 -22.10
CA GLN A 208 54.88 -24.92 -23.07
C GLN A 208 55.71 -25.65 -24.13
N GLY A 209 56.57 -26.59 -23.75
CA GLY A 209 57.36 -27.37 -24.70
C GLY A 209 56.53 -28.28 -25.63
N VAL A 210 55.33 -28.70 -25.22
CA VAL A 210 54.39 -29.45 -26.08
C VAL A 210 53.61 -28.52 -27.00
N LEU A 211 53.18 -27.36 -26.52
CA LEU A 211 52.50 -26.31 -27.31
C LEU A 211 53.39 -25.75 -28.44
N GLU A 212 54.67 -25.53 -28.15
CA GLU A 212 55.67 -25.14 -29.16
C GLU A 212 55.83 -26.21 -30.24
N ARG A 213 55.76 -27.49 -29.88
CA ARG A 213 55.80 -28.63 -30.82
C ARG A 213 54.58 -28.75 -31.73
N PHE A 214 53.42 -28.23 -31.29
CA PHE A 214 52.19 -28.14 -32.08
C PHE A 214 52.03 -26.78 -32.79
N GLY A 215 53.09 -25.95 -32.82
CA GLY A 215 53.15 -24.73 -33.63
C GLY A 215 52.48 -23.50 -33.02
N TRP A 216 52.08 -23.56 -31.74
CA TRP A 216 51.58 -22.41 -31.03
C TRP A 216 52.74 -21.76 -30.27
N SER A 217 53.44 -20.83 -30.94
CA SER A 217 54.34 -19.94 -30.22
C SER A 217 53.49 -18.89 -29.51
N SER A 218 53.67 -18.74 -28.21
CA SER A 218 53.26 -17.52 -27.50
C SER A 218 54.23 -16.42 -27.91
N GLY A 219 54.12 -15.96 -29.15
CA GLY A 219 54.82 -14.80 -29.67
C GLY A 219 54.40 -13.59 -28.84
N THR A 220 55.27 -13.21 -27.90
CA THR A 220 55.33 -11.85 -27.38
C THR A 220 55.73 -10.95 -28.55
N GLY A 221 54.75 -10.44 -29.28
CA GLY A 221 54.94 -9.37 -30.23
C GLY A 221 55.11 -8.05 -29.49
N LEU A 222 56.37 -7.70 -29.22
CA LEU A 222 56.86 -6.33 -29.13
C LEU A 222 57.72 -6.06 -30.37
#